data_AF-A0A2V7VBD5-F1
#
_entry.id   AF-A0A2V7VBD5-F1
#
_cell.length_a   1.000
_cell.length_b   1.000
_cell.length_c   1.000
_cell.angle_alpha   90.00
_cell.angle_beta   90.00
_cell.angle_gamma   90.00
#
_symmetry.space_group_name_H-M   'P 1'
#
loop_
_entity.id
_entity.type
_entity.pdbx_description
1 polymer ?
#
loop_
_entity_poly.entity_id
_entity_poly.type
_entity_poly.pdbx_seq_one_letter_code
_entity_poly.pdbx_strand_id
1 'polypeptide(L)'
;DEAGRLRAGGVLLRLRRTPEGGRLTYKGPRLEGGPVKARQEIEVAVPEPDTLQSLLAALGLKPVFRYQKYRESYAWKDVEIVVDETPVGTFLEIEGPEETIHAAAAALGYRPADYITASYGELFAASGGKGDMMFADK
;
A
#
# COMPACT_ATOMS: atom_id res chain seq x y z
N ASP A 1 15.30 6.45 7.08
CA ASP A 1 16.25 7.00 8.06
C ASP A 1 16.60 8.43 7.66
N GLU A 2 17.33 9.16 8.49
CA GLU A 2 17.72 10.55 8.19
C GLU A 2 18.58 10.68 6.92
N ALA A 3 19.41 9.69 6.65
CA ALA A 3 20.26 9.63 5.45
C ALA A 3 19.49 9.31 4.16
N GLY A 4 18.18 9.04 4.22
CA GLY A 4 17.35 8.76 3.04
C GLY A 4 17.68 7.44 2.33
N ARG A 5 18.40 6.51 2.99
CA ARG A 5 18.93 5.30 2.35
C ARG A 5 17.83 4.35 1.86
N LEU A 6 16.75 4.23 2.63
CA LEU A 6 15.60 3.41 2.23
C LEU A 6 15.00 3.92 0.92
N ARG A 7 14.80 5.24 0.80
CA ARG A 7 14.23 5.86 -0.41
C ARG A 7 15.17 5.69 -1.60
N ALA A 8 16.47 5.94 -1.42
CA ALA A 8 17.47 5.77 -2.46
C ALA A 8 17.57 4.33 -2.96
N GLY A 9 17.38 3.34 -2.06
CA GLY A 9 17.35 1.93 -2.41
C GLY A 9 16.02 1.41 -2.97
N GLY A 10 15.00 2.26 -3.16
CA GLY A 10 13.68 1.81 -3.61
C GLY A 10 12.96 0.92 -2.58
N VAL A 11 13.34 1.02 -1.31
CA VAL A 11 12.81 0.24 -0.19
C VAL A 11 11.74 1.03 0.55
N LEU A 12 10.66 0.36 0.95
CA LEU A 12 9.62 0.91 1.81
C LEU A 12 9.54 0.11 3.12
N LEU A 13 9.59 0.81 4.24
CA LEU A 13 9.18 0.26 5.54
C LEU A 13 7.86 0.92 5.92
N ARG A 14 6.82 0.11 6.13
CA ARG A 14 5.47 0.59 6.45
C ARG A 14 4.97 -0.05 7.73
N LEU A 15 4.58 0.78 8.69
CA LEU A 15 3.80 0.38 9.84
C LEU A 15 2.32 0.66 9.56
N ARG A 16 1.50 -0.39 9.46
CA ARG A 16 0.04 -0.31 9.34
C ARG A 16 -0.59 -0.45 10.72
N ARG A 17 -1.66 0.31 10.96
CA ARG A 17 -2.56 0.18 12.11
C ARG A 17 -3.95 -0.21 11.65
N THR A 18 -4.58 -1.10 12.39
CA THR A 18 -6.00 -1.49 12.28
C THR A 18 -6.58 -1.58 13.70
N PRO A 19 -7.92 -1.68 13.85
CA PRO A 19 -8.53 -1.90 15.17
C PRO A 19 -8.04 -3.18 15.88
N GLU A 20 -7.57 -4.17 15.12
CA GLU A 20 -7.12 -5.48 15.62
C GLU A 20 -5.61 -5.52 15.91
N GLY A 21 -4.88 -4.43 15.70
CA GLY A 21 -3.44 -4.32 15.93
C GLY A 21 -2.69 -3.72 14.75
N GLY A 22 -1.43 -4.09 14.58
CA GLY A 22 -0.57 -3.54 13.53
C GLY A 22 0.15 -4.58 12.69
N ARG A 23 0.74 -4.12 11.60
CA ARG A 23 1.69 -4.89 10.78
C ARG A 23 2.87 -4.03 10.38
N LEU A 24 4.07 -4.60 10.48
CA LEU A 24 5.26 -4.01 9.90
C LEU A 24 5.57 -4.74 8.59
N THR A 25 5.58 -3.99 7.48
CA THR A 25 5.90 -4.52 6.16
C THR A 25 7.19 -3.87 5.66
N TYR A 26 8.18 -4.69 5.32
CA TYR A 26 9.30 -4.30 4.46
C TYR A 26 8.93 -4.66 3.02
N LYS A 27 9.04 -3.69 2.11
CA LYS A 27 8.96 -3.91 0.67
C LYS A 27 10.31 -3.57 0.05
N GLY A 28 10.91 -4.55 -0.62
CA GLY A 28 12.18 -4.39 -1.32
C GLY A 28 12.05 -3.54 -2.60
N PRO A 29 13.19 -3.37 -3.32
CA PRO A 29 13.21 -2.70 -4.62
C PRO A 29 12.22 -3.35 -5.60
N ARG A 30 11.67 -2.56 -6.51
CA ARG A 30 10.80 -3.07 -7.58
C ARG A 30 11.63 -3.95 -8.52
N LEU A 31 11.10 -5.10 -8.91
CA LEU A 31 11.70 -5.92 -9.96
C LEU A 31 11.36 -5.30 -11.32
N GLU A 32 12.34 -5.20 -12.21
CA GLU A 32 12.13 -4.69 -13.58
C GLU A 32 11.64 -5.79 -14.53
N GLY A 33 10.98 -5.39 -15.62
CA GLY A 33 10.72 -6.27 -16.78
C GLY A 33 9.35 -6.96 -16.84
N GLY A 34 8.44 -6.74 -15.89
CA GLY A 34 7.11 -7.36 -15.87
C GLY A 34 5.94 -6.37 -16.09
N PRO A 35 4.79 -6.83 -16.63
CA PRO A 35 3.58 -6.02 -16.83
C PRO A 35 2.89 -5.64 -15.50
N VAL A 36 3.21 -6.34 -14.41
CA VAL A 36 2.67 -6.11 -13.06
C VAL A 36 3.73 -5.58 -12.09
N LYS A 37 3.29 -4.92 -11.00
CA LYS A 37 4.19 -4.47 -9.93
C LYS A 37 4.65 -5.65 -9.06
N ALA A 38 5.85 -6.16 -9.30
CA ALA A 38 6.45 -7.20 -8.46
C ALA A 38 7.60 -6.66 -7.58
N ARG A 39 7.70 -7.14 -6.33
CA ARG A 39 8.79 -6.86 -5.38
C ARG A 39 8.76 -7.88 -4.23
N GLN A 40 9.88 -8.05 -3.52
CA GLN A 40 9.89 -8.83 -2.27
C GLN A 40 9.10 -8.08 -1.18
N GLU A 41 8.27 -8.81 -0.44
CA GLU A 41 7.61 -8.31 0.76
C GLU A 41 7.89 -9.24 1.95
N ILE A 42 8.27 -8.65 3.09
CA ILE A 42 8.41 -9.33 4.37
C ILE A 42 7.46 -8.63 5.33
N GLU A 43 6.53 -9.37 5.91
CA GLU A 43 5.50 -8.82 6.78
C GLU A 43 5.41 -9.57 8.10
N VAL A 44 5.28 -8.83 9.20
CA VAL A 44 5.09 -9.38 10.55
C VAL A 44 3.93 -8.69 11.25
N ALA A 45 3.19 -9.48 12.05
CA ALA A 45 2.16 -8.95 12.95
C ALA A 45 2.80 -8.20 14.12
N VAL A 46 2.16 -7.11 14.53
CA VAL A 46 2.63 -6.22 15.60
C VAL A 46 1.44 -5.92 16.51
N PRO A 47 1.32 -6.56 17.68
CA PRO A 47 0.21 -6.31 18.60
C PRO A 47 0.15 -4.86 19.09
N GLU A 48 1.31 -4.24 19.32
CA GLU A 48 1.44 -2.87 19.83
C GLU A 48 2.14 -1.96 18.80
N PRO A 49 1.43 -1.45 17.77
CA PRO A 49 2.04 -0.64 16.73
C PRO A 49 2.62 0.68 17.25
N ASP A 50 2.04 1.27 18.30
CA ASP A 50 2.54 2.54 18.86
C ASP A 50 3.85 2.36 19.63
N THR A 51 3.99 1.25 20.35
CA THR A 51 5.26 0.83 20.98
C THR A 51 6.32 0.61 19.92
N LEU A 52 6.00 -0.10 18.83
CA LEU A 52 6.93 -0.30 17.71
C LEU A 52 7.29 1.03 17.02
N GLN A 53 6.34 1.94 16.81
CA GLN A 53 6.66 3.26 16.25
C GLN A 53 7.68 4.00 17.13
N SER A 54 7.51 3.96 18.45
CA SER A 54 8.43 4.59 19.40
C SER A 54 9.82 3.97 19.32
N LEU A 55 9.92 2.64 19.20
CA LEU A 55 11.18 1.92 18.99
C LEU A 55 11.85 2.30 17.67
N LEU A 56 11.10 2.35 16.56
CA LEU A 56 11.63 2.75 15.26
C LEU A 56 12.14 4.20 15.28
N ALA A 57 11.43 5.10 15.98
CA ALA A 57 11.86 6.47 16.20
C ALA A 57 13.17 6.55 16.99
N ALA A 58 13.32 5.76 18.05
CA ALA A 58 14.57 5.67 18.82
C ALA A 58 15.75 5.14 17.98
N LEU A 59 15.48 4.34 16.94
CA LEU A 59 16.47 3.88 15.95
C LEU A 59 16.73 4.89 14.81
N GLY A 60 16.14 6.09 14.86
CA GLY A 60 16.35 7.14 13.86
C GLY A 60 15.49 7.00 12.59
N LEU A 61 14.44 6.19 12.63
CA LEU A 61 13.44 6.11 11.56
C LEU A 61 12.31 7.08 11.84
N LYS A 62 11.94 7.88 10.84
CA LYS A 62 10.83 8.83 10.92
C LYS A 62 9.78 8.53 9.85
N PRO A 63 8.48 8.72 10.14
CA PRO A 63 7.44 8.68 9.12
C PRO A 63 7.73 9.70 8.01
N VAL A 64 7.58 9.28 6.76
CA VAL A 64 7.75 10.15 5.58
C VAL A 64 6.44 10.43 4.86
N PHE A 65 5.42 9.62 5.13
CA PHE A 65 4.08 9.73 4.59
C PHE A 65 3.13 8.87 5.45
N ARG A 66 2.01 9.44 5.88
CA ARG A 66 0.92 8.70 6.51
C ARG A 66 -0.33 8.84 5.67
N TYR A 67 -1.11 7.76 5.61
CA TYR A 67 -2.40 7.77 4.94
C TYR A 67 -3.42 6.88 5.64
N GLN A 68 -4.69 7.21 5.45
CA GLN A 68 -5.84 6.43 5.90
C GLN A 68 -6.59 5.85 4.70
N LYS A 69 -7.27 4.73 4.95
CA LYS A 69 -8.23 4.12 4.05
C LYS A 69 -9.21 3.23 4.80
N TYR A 70 -10.39 3.03 4.23
CA TYR A 70 -11.27 1.93 4.60
C TYR A 70 -11.10 0.83 3.54
N ARG A 71 -10.90 -0.41 3.98
CA ARG A 71 -10.71 -1.57 3.10
C ARG A 71 -11.79 -2.60 3.37
N GLU A 72 -12.40 -3.08 2.29
CA GLU A 72 -13.15 -4.33 2.28
C GLU A 72 -12.41 -5.35 1.41
N SER A 73 -12.22 -6.57 1.93
CA SER A 73 -11.50 -7.65 1.26
C SER A 73 -12.44 -8.78 0.87
N TYR A 74 -12.26 -9.30 -0.33
CA TYR A 74 -12.98 -10.41 -0.92
C TYR A 74 -11.99 -11.43 -1.49
N ALA A 75 -12.39 -12.69 -1.54
CA ALA A 75 -11.62 -13.76 -2.19
C ALA A 75 -12.39 -14.31 -3.38
N TRP A 76 -11.73 -14.45 -4.52
CA TRP A 76 -12.29 -15.09 -5.71
C TRP A 76 -11.22 -15.96 -6.37
N LYS A 77 -11.43 -17.28 -6.38
CA LYS A 77 -10.41 -18.25 -6.81
C LYS A 77 -9.08 -18.03 -6.04
N ASP A 78 -8.00 -17.77 -6.76
CA ASP A 78 -6.63 -17.53 -6.31
C ASP A 78 -6.24 -16.04 -6.28
N VAL A 79 -7.22 -15.12 -6.38
CA VAL A 79 -7.00 -13.68 -6.19
C VAL A 79 -7.69 -13.13 -4.95
N GLU A 80 -7.03 -12.18 -4.29
CA GLU A 80 -7.65 -11.24 -3.36
C GLU A 80 -8.16 -10.03 -4.15
N ILE A 81 -9.41 -9.64 -3.89
CA ILE A 81 -10.02 -8.43 -4.44
C ILE A 81 -10.28 -7.50 -3.26
N VAL A 82 -9.80 -6.26 -3.34
CA VAL A 82 -9.97 -5.27 -2.28
C VAL A 82 -10.57 -3.99 -2.81
N VAL A 83 -11.54 -3.46 -2.08
CA VAL A 83 -12.11 -2.14 -2.32
C VAL A 83 -11.56 -1.20 -1.26
N ASP A 84 -10.78 -0.23 -1.70
CA ASP A 84 -10.14 0.78 -0.85
C ASP A 84 -10.82 2.13 -1.06
N GLU A 85 -11.50 2.63 -0.04
CA GLU A 85 -11.91 4.03 0.04
C GLU A 85 -10.76 4.85 0.64
N THR A 86 -10.32 5.89 -0.07
CA THR A 86 -9.24 6.79 0.37
C THR A 86 -9.70 8.24 0.24
N PRO A 87 -9.00 9.20 0.89
CA PRO A 87 -9.28 10.63 0.72
C PRO A 87 -9.19 11.15 -0.73
N VAL A 88 -8.57 10.40 -1.65
CA VAL A 88 -8.38 10.80 -3.06
C VAL A 88 -9.23 10.00 -4.04
N GLY A 89 -10.11 9.13 -3.53
CA GLY A 89 -11.00 8.31 -4.35
C GLY A 89 -11.11 6.88 -3.85
N THR A 90 -11.97 6.12 -4.52
CA THR A 90 -12.21 4.70 -4.26
C THR A 90 -11.54 3.87 -5.35
N PHE A 91 -10.80 2.84 -4.93
CA PHE A 91 -10.00 2.01 -5.82
C PHE A 91 -10.31 0.53 -5.61
N LEU A 92 -10.21 -0.22 -6.70
CA LEU A 92 -10.28 -1.69 -6.70
C LEU A 92 -8.86 -2.22 -6.94
N GLU A 93 -8.28 -2.95 -5.99
CA GLU A 93 -7.05 -3.70 -6.23
C GLU A 93 -7.38 -5.19 -6.37
N ILE A 94 -6.68 -5.87 -7.28
CA ILE A 94 -6.78 -7.32 -7.48
C ILE A 94 -5.36 -7.87 -7.39
N GLU A 95 -5.10 -8.71 -6.40
CA GLU A 95 -3.80 -9.30 -6.12
C GLU A 95 -3.83 -10.81 -6.30
N GLY A 96 -2.89 -11.36 -7.05
CA GLY A 96 -2.75 -12.80 -7.32
C GLY A 96 -2.00 -13.05 -8.63
N PRO A 97 -2.12 -14.26 -9.21
CA PRO A 97 -1.48 -14.57 -10.49
C PRO A 97 -2.00 -13.69 -11.63
N GLU A 98 -1.12 -13.29 -12.54
CA GLU A 98 -1.40 -12.32 -13.62
C GLU A 98 -2.62 -12.72 -14.47
N GLU A 99 -2.68 -13.97 -14.89
CA GLU A 99 -3.80 -14.50 -15.68
C GLU A 99 -5.14 -14.39 -14.93
N THR A 100 -5.14 -14.69 -13.62
CA THR A 100 -6.34 -14.61 -12.78
C THR A 100 -6.74 -13.16 -12.51
N ILE A 101 -5.77 -12.24 -12.35
CA ILE A 101 -6.03 -10.80 -12.22
C ILE A 101 -6.82 -10.31 -13.43
N HIS A 102 -6.38 -10.63 -14.65
CA HIS A 102 -7.06 -10.21 -15.88
C HIS A 102 -8.46 -10.82 -16.00
N ALA A 103 -8.63 -12.09 -15.62
CA ALA A 103 -9.94 -12.72 -15.62
C ALA A 103 -10.91 -12.07 -14.61
N ALA A 104 -10.43 -11.73 -13.41
CA ALA A 104 -11.23 -11.06 -12.38
C ALA A 104 -11.62 -9.64 -12.81
N ALA A 105 -10.67 -8.86 -13.34
CA ALA A 105 -10.93 -7.51 -13.84
C ALA A 105 -11.99 -7.51 -14.95
N ALA A 106 -11.87 -8.42 -15.92
CA ALA A 106 -12.84 -8.56 -17.00
C ALA A 106 -14.24 -8.94 -16.50
N ALA A 107 -14.34 -9.84 -15.51
CA ALA A 107 -15.60 -10.22 -14.89
C ALA A 107 -16.27 -9.05 -14.13
N LEU A 108 -15.47 -8.10 -13.63
CA LEU A 108 -15.93 -6.87 -12.97
C LEU A 108 -16.15 -5.70 -13.95
N GLY A 109 -15.98 -5.93 -15.26
CA GLY A 109 -16.24 -4.93 -16.30
C GLY A 109 -15.07 -3.98 -16.60
N TYR A 110 -13.87 -4.26 -16.09
CA TYR A 110 -12.67 -3.45 -16.31
C TYR A 110 -11.76 -4.05 -17.39
N ARG A 111 -11.01 -3.20 -18.08
CA ARG A 111 -10.02 -3.56 -19.11
C ARG A 111 -8.63 -3.11 -18.68
N PRO A 112 -7.55 -3.65 -19.30
CA PRO A 112 -6.19 -3.22 -18.99
C PRO A 112 -5.94 -1.70 -19.14
N ALA A 113 -6.67 -1.03 -20.02
CA ALA A 113 -6.60 0.42 -20.20
C ALA A 113 -7.12 1.21 -18.99
N ASP A 114 -7.92 0.58 -18.12
CA ASP A 114 -8.46 1.16 -16.89
C ASP A 114 -7.51 0.96 -15.70
N TYR A 115 -6.41 0.22 -15.88
CA TYR A 115 -5.50 -0.13 -14.79
C TYR A 115 -4.66 1.08 -14.37
N ILE A 116 -4.51 1.24 -13.06
CA ILE A 116 -3.72 2.31 -12.46
C ILE A 116 -2.42 1.70 -11.91
N THR A 117 -1.29 2.13 -12.47
CA THR A 117 0.04 1.76 -11.96
C THR A 117 0.62 2.80 -11.01
N ALA A 118 -0.10 3.85 -10.64
CA ALA A 118 0.31 4.73 -9.55
C ALA A 118 0.02 4.07 -8.18
N SER A 119 0.77 4.44 -7.16
CA SER A 119 0.48 4.15 -5.75
C SER A 119 -0.40 5.25 -5.18
N TYR A 120 -1.06 5.01 -4.03
CA TYR A 120 -1.86 6.04 -3.37
C TYR A 120 -1.08 7.33 -3.06
N GLY A 121 0.20 7.22 -2.70
CA GLY A 121 1.04 8.41 -2.50
C GLY A 121 1.27 9.22 -3.77
N GLU A 122 1.44 8.54 -4.91
CA GLU A 122 1.58 9.20 -6.22
C GLU A 122 0.25 9.83 -6.68
N LEU A 123 -0.87 9.13 -6.47
CA LEU A 123 -2.21 9.65 -6.75
C LEU A 123 -2.54 10.89 -5.90
N PHE A 124 -2.19 10.86 -4.61
CA PHE A 124 -2.35 12.00 -3.72
C PHE A 124 -1.51 13.19 -4.15
N ALA A 125 -0.23 12.98 -4.48
CA ALA A 125 0.62 14.04 -5.00
C ALA A 125 0.08 14.63 -6.31
N ALA A 126 -0.39 13.78 -7.23
CA ALA A 126 -0.99 14.19 -8.50
C ALA A 126 -2.29 14.99 -8.31
N SER A 127 -3.06 14.71 -7.26
CA SER A 127 -4.26 15.49 -6.88
C SER A 127 -3.95 16.85 -6.26
N GLY A 128 -2.66 17.20 -6.06
CA GLY A 128 -2.23 18.43 -5.39
C GLY A 128 -2.11 18.32 -3.87
N GLY A 129 -2.23 17.11 -3.32
CA GLY A 129 -2.11 16.83 -1.90
C GLY A 129 -0.73 17.17 -1.34
N LYS A 130 -0.72 17.68 -0.10
CA LYS A 130 0.51 17.99 0.67
C LYS A 130 0.41 17.36 2.05
N GLY A 131 1.52 16.82 2.55
CA GLY A 131 1.57 16.19 3.87
C GLY A 131 0.97 14.78 3.87
N ASP A 132 0.10 14.50 4.84
CA ASP A 132 -0.53 13.20 5.03
C ASP A 132 -1.88 13.11 4.30
N MET A 133 -2.20 11.93 3.76
CA MET A 133 -3.47 11.64 3.12
C MET A 133 -4.47 11.08 4.14
N MET A 134 -5.08 11.96 4.93
CA MET A 134 -6.03 11.61 5.99
C MET A 134 -7.46 11.96 5.59
N PHE A 135 -8.45 11.24 6.12
CA PHE A 135 -9.83 11.72 6.02
C PHE A 135 -9.97 12.99 6.87
N ALA A 136 -10.87 13.89 6.46
CA ALA A 136 -11.24 15.00 7.33
C ALA A 136 -11.84 14.44 8.62
N ASP A 137 -11.47 15.01 9.76
CA ASP A 137 -12.09 14.68 11.04
C ASP A 137 -13.61 14.96 10.92
N LYS A 138 -14.44 13.97 11.27
CA LYS A 138 -15.89 14.15 11.41
C LYS A 138 -16.21 14.82 12.73
#